data_AF-A0A9W7ZN33-F1
#
_entry.id   AF-A0A9W7ZN33-F1
#
_cell.length_a   1.000
_cell.length_b   1.000
_cell.length_c   1.000
_cell.angle_alpha   90.00
_cell.angle_beta   90.00
_cell.angle_gamma   90.00
#
_symmetry.space_group_name_H-M   'P 1'
#
loop_
_entity.id
_entity.type
_entity.pdbx_description
1 polymer ?
#
loop_
_entity_poly.entity_id
_entity_poly.type
_entity_poly.pdbx_seq_one_letter_code
_entity_poly.pdbx_strand_id
1 'polypeptide(L)'
;MLADTPSANPSTMAASNDPTELFRTKQEWVRQMRLQFCVRPEFEVTRNIIHPDGTLNQDYFRPPKDAPRPDADGHGGGARKWTDRERSLLIQGISTHGIGHFRAISEELLPGWSPNDLRIKTIRLIGRQNMQLYKDWKGDEAAILRENARNREIAQRFDMWKNGCLVYDDDGQVLQAILASEPSAATAAVAEDNIEID
;
A
#
# COMPACT_ATOMS: atom_id res chain seq x y z
N MET A 1 4.34 50.11 5.20
CA MET A 1 2.88 50.18 5.39
C MET A 1 2.42 48.79 5.73
N LEU A 2 2.10 48.56 7.00
CA LEU A 2 1.66 47.27 7.54
C LEU A 2 0.20 47.07 7.10
N ALA A 3 -0.07 46.00 6.35
CA ALA A 3 -1.42 45.65 5.96
C ALA A 3 -2.16 45.06 7.17
N ASP A 4 -3.25 45.71 7.56
CA ASP A 4 -4.23 45.19 8.51
C ASP A 4 -4.74 43.82 8.04
N THR A 5 -4.47 42.80 8.84
CA THR A 5 -5.07 41.47 8.65
C THR A 5 -6.35 41.44 9.49
N PRO A 6 -7.54 41.21 8.90
CA PRO A 6 -8.73 40.98 9.70
C PRO A 6 -8.61 39.61 10.40
N SER A 7 -8.25 39.65 11.67
CA SER A 7 -8.28 38.50 12.58
C SER A 7 -9.74 38.19 12.94
N ALA A 8 -10.39 37.37 12.11
CA ALA A 8 -11.67 36.77 12.46
C ALA A 8 -11.43 35.43 13.15
N ASN A 9 -11.19 35.49 14.47
CA ASN A 9 -11.23 34.30 15.32
C ASN A 9 -12.62 33.63 15.22
N PRO A 10 -12.72 32.31 15.05
CA PRO A 10 -14.00 31.58 14.97
C PRO A 10 -14.76 31.49 16.31
N SER A 11 -14.30 32.18 17.37
CA SER A 11 -14.89 32.09 18.72
C SER A 11 -16.01 33.09 18.99
N THR A 12 -16.43 33.90 18.01
CA THR A 12 -17.45 34.96 18.22
C THR A 12 -18.52 35.00 17.13
N MET A 13 -19.06 33.86 16.74
CA MET A 13 -20.28 33.78 15.93
C MET A 13 -21.31 32.97 16.72
N ALA A 14 -22.43 33.60 17.08
CA ALA A 14 -23.47 33.04 17.93
C ALA A 14 -23.86 31.62 17.46
N ALA A 15 -23.69 30.63 18.34
CA ALA A 15 -24.03 29.24 18.07
C ALA A 15 -25.55 29.10 17.92
N SER A 16 -26.05 29.11 16.69
CA SER A 16 -27.36 28.55 16.40
C SER A 16 -27.25 27.02 16.52
N ASN A 17 -28.10 26.41 17.34
CA ASN A 17 -28.14 24.95 17.54
C ASN A 17 -28.87 24.22 16.40
N ASP A 18 -29.12 24.89 15.26
CA ASP A 18 -29.73 24.26 14.08
C ASP A 18 -28.64 23.60 13.21
N PRO A 19 -28.67 22.26 13.03
CA PRO A 19 -27.71 21.54 12.20
C PRO A 19 -27.63 22.07 10.75
N THR A 20 -28.71 22.63 10.22
CA THR A 20 -28.78 23.14 8.85
C THR A 20 -27.99 24.44 8.71
N GLU A 21 -28.14 25.35 9.66
CA GLU A 21 -27.38 26.60 9.71
C GLU A 21 -25.90 26.33 9.96
N LEU A 22 -25.55 25.44 10.89
CA LEU A 22 -24.16 25.03 11.12
C LEU A 22 -23.49 24.48 9.86
N PHE A 23 -24.21 23.65 9.08
CA PHE A 23 -23.70 23.13 7.82
C PHE A 23 -23.46 24.25 6.79
N ARG A 24 -24.41 25.19 6.65
CA ARG A 24 -24.28 26.34 5.74
C ARG A 24 -23.11 27.24 6.12
N THR A 25 -22.99 27.61 7.39
CA THR A 25 -21.90 28.44 7.90
C THR A 25 -20.55 27.76 7.67
N LYS A 26 -20.45 26.45 7.91
CA LYS A 26 -19.23 25.69 7.62
C LYS A 26 -18.89 25.68 6.12
N GLN A 27 -19.88 25.47 5.25
CA GLN A 27 -19.66 25.50 3.80
C GLN A 27 -19.20 26.88 3.33
N GLU A 28 -19.77 27.94 3.87
CA GLU A 28 -19.38 29.31 3.53
C GLU A 28 -17.96 29.63 3.99
N TRP A 29 -17.62 29.26 5.22
CA TRP A 29 -16.24 29.38 5.72
C TRP A 29 -15.25 28.60 4.83
N VAL A 30 -15.59 27.38 4.43
CA VAL A 30 -14.74 26.58 3.53
C VAL A 30 -14.53 27.27 2.17
N ARG A 31 -15.57 27.88 1.60
CA ARG A 31 -15.44 28.66 0.34
C ARG A 31 -14.49 29.83 0.51
N GLN A 32 -14.64 30.60 1.58
CA GLN A 32 -13.79 31.75 1.87
C GLN A 32 -12.34 31.35 2.08
N MET A 33 -12.08 30.27 2.83
CA MET A 33 -10.72 29.76 3.01
C MET A 33 -10.07 29.33 1.69
N ARG A 34 -10.82 28.70 0.78
CA ARG A 34 -10.30 28.33 -0.55
C ARG A 34 -9.94 29.56 -1.37
N LEU A 35 -10.80 30.57 -1.41
CA LEU A 35 -10.52 31.80 -2.14
C LEU A 35 -9.27 32.51 -1.60
N GLN A 36 -9.10 32.53 -0.28
CA GLN A 36 -7.98 33.21 0.37
C GLN A 36 -6.64 32.46 0.21
N PHE A 37 -6.64 31.14 0.33
CA PHE A 37 -5.40 30.37 0.45
C PHE A 37 -5.03 29.55 -0.79
N CYS A 38 -6.00 29.18 -1.62
CA CYS A 38 -5.76 28.36 -2.81
C CYS A 38 -5.54 29.19 -4.08
N VAL A 39 -6.12 30.39 -4.19
CA VAL A 39 -5.94 31.26 -5.36
C VAL A 39 -4.88 32.31 -5.06
N ARG A 40 -3.74 32.23 -5.76
CA ARG A 40 -2.59 33.10 -5.55
C ARG A 40 -2.35 33.96 -6.79
N PRO A 41 -2.39 35.32 -6.68
CA PRO A 41 -2.17 36.21 -7.82
C PRO A 41 -0.86 35.97 -8.56
N GLU A 42 0.19 35.56 -7.83
CA GLU A 42 1.51 35.26 -8.35
C GLU A 42 1.59 33.92 -9.13
N PHE A 43 0.59 33.04 -8.98
CA PHE A 43 0.53 31.76 -9.67
C PHE A 43 -0.80 31.61 -10.42
N GLU A 44 -0.84 32.09 -11.66
CA GLU A 44 -2.07 32.10 -12.47
C GLU A 44 -2.71 30.71 -12.63
N VAL A 45 -1.89 29.65 -12.65
CA VAL A 45 -2.36 28.25 -12.69
C VAL A 45 -3.29 27.88 -11.53
N THR A 46 -3.18 28.55 -10.38
CA THR A 46 -4.01 28.27 -9.20
C THR A 46 -5.46 28.72 -9.37
N ARG A 47 -5.74 29.65 -10.30
CA ARG A 47 -7.11 30.06 -10.66
C ARG A 47 -7.91 28.92 -11.30
N ASN A 48 -7.24 27.90 -11.83
CA ASN A 48 -7.92 26.75 -12.43
C ASN A 48 -8.38 25.72 -11.39
N ILE A 49 -7.96 25.86 -10.12
CA ILE A 49 -8.24 24.92 -9.02
C ILE A 49 -9.59 25.22 -8.36
N ILE A 50 -9.90 26.51 -8.17
CA ILE A 50 -11.09 27.00 -7.46
C ILE A 50 -11.87 27.93 -8.39
N HIS A 51 -13.18 27.73 -8.48
CA HIS A 51 -14.07 28.63 -9.22
C HIS A 51 -14.24 29.98 -8.50
N PRO A 52 -14.65 31.05 -9.20
CA PRO A 52 -14.85 32.36 -8.59
C PRO A 52 -15.85 32.40 -7.42
N ASP A 53 -16.75 31.41 -7.32
CA ASP A 53 -17.71 31.24 -6.22
C ASP A 53 -17.15 30.49 -4.99
N GLY A 54 -15.86 30.14 -5.01
CA GLY A 54 -15.18 29.39 -3.94
C GLY A 54 -15.43 27.87 -3.97
N THR A 55 -16.12 27.37 -4.99
CA THR A 55 -16.30 25.92 -5.19
C THR A 55 -15.06 25.29 -5.84
N LEU A 56 -14.85 24.00 -5.58
CA LEU A 56 -13.69 23.26 -6.09
C LEU A 56 -13.94 22.85 -7.54
N ASN A 57 -12.99 23.15 -8.44
CA ASN A 57 -13.02 22.63 -9.80
C ASN A 57 -12.64 21.14 -9.79
N GLN A 58 -13.63 20.26 -9.79
CA GLN A 58 -13.40 18.81 -9.76
C GLN A 58 -12.66 18.30 -11.00
N ASP A 59 -12.87 18.94 -12.15
CA ASP A 59 -12.24 18.54 -13.41
C ASP A 59 -10.74 18.84 -13.42
N TYR A 60 -10.27 19.80 -12.62
CA TYR A 60 -8.85 20.08 -12.45
C TYR A 60 -8.07 18.88 -11.89
N PHE A 61 -8.71 18.07 -11.03
CA PHE A 61 -8.07 16.91 -10.38
C PHE A 61 -8.26 15.61 -11.16
N ARG A 62 -9.00 15.65 -12.27
CA ARG A 62 -9.17 14.48 -13.13
C ARG A 62 -8.00 14.43 -14.12
N PRO A 63 -7.42 13.24 -14.36
CA PRO A 63 -6.48 13.07 -15.47
C PRO A 63 -7.11 13.59 -16.77
N PRO A 64 -6.34 14.27 -17.64
CA PRO A 64 -6.82 14.64 -18.97
C PRO A 64 -7.44 13.41 -19.67
N LYS A 65 -8.52 13.61 -20.41
CA LYS A 65 -9.21 12.50 -21.11
C LYS A 65 -8.28 11.76 -22.07
N ASP A 66 -7.30 12.49 -22.62
CA ASP A 66 -6.28 12.00 -23.54
C ASP A 66 -4.94 11.74 -22.84
N ALA A 67 -4.88 11.85 -21.50
CA ALA A 67 -3.69 11.45 -20.77
C ALA A 67 -3.41 9.99 -21.10
N PRO A 68 -2.18 9.64 -21.52
CA PRO A 68 -1.78 8.26 -21.62
C PRO A 68 -2.05 7.63 -20.27
N ARG A 69 -3.04 6.73 -20.23
CA ARG A 69 -3.19 5.93 -19.03
C ARG A 69 -1.90 5.12 -18.93
N PRO A 70 -1.33 4.91 -17.73
CA PRO A 70 -0.05 4.23 -17.52
C PRO A 70 -0.01 2.76 -18.01
N ASP A 71 -1.03 2.34 -18.74
CA ASP A 71 -1.30 1.07 -19.37
C ASP A 71 -1.11 1.03 -20.90
N ALA A 72 -0.60 2.11 -21.50
CA ALA A 72 -0.10 2.11 -22.88
C ALA A 72 1.43 2.12 -22.86
N ASP A 73 2.03 0.93 -22.80
CA ASP A 73 3.35 0.51 -23.30
C ASP A 73 3.86 -0.67 -22.46
N GLY A 74 4.23 -1.83 -23.01
CA GLY A 74 4.95 -1.92 -24.27
C GLY A 74 4.22 -2.54 -25.46
N HIS A 75 2.97 -3.01 -25.35
CA HIS A 75 2.21 -3.51 -26.52
C HIS A 75 0.69 -3.39 -26.27
N GLY A 76 0.10 -2.23 -26.56
CA GLY A 76 -1.35 -2.03 -26.80
C GLY A 76 -2.35 -2.43 -25.70
N GLY A 77 -2.90 -1.44 -24.98
CA GLY A 77 -4.36 -1.37 -24.83
C GLY A 77 -5.04 -1.74 -23.51
N GLY A 78 -4.36 -1.77 -22.35
CA GLY A 78 -5.06 -1.84 -21.06
C GLY A 78 -4.20 -2.32 -19.88
N ALA A 79 -4.59 -1.93 -18.66
CA ALA A 79 -3.87 -2.29 -17.43
C ALA A 79 -3.58 -3.80 -17.40
N ARG A 80 -2.29 -4.16 -17.44
CA ARG A 80 -1.83 -5.55 -17.44
C ARG A 80 -2.42 -6.26 -16.23
N LYS A 81 -3.28 -7.25 -16.48
CA LYS A 81 -3.99 -7.98 -15.43
C LYS A 81 -3.06 -9.02 -14.82
N TRP A 82 -3.10 -9.12 -13.49
CA TRP A 82 -2.42 -10.20 -12.77
C TRP A 82 -3.33 -11.43 -12.76
N THR A 83 -2.94 -12.49 -13.44
CA THR A 83 -3.70 -13.74 -13.59
C THR A 83 -3.00 -14.91 -12.88
N ASP A 84 -3.63 -16.08 -12.90
CA ASP A 84 -3.06 -17.30 -12.33
C ASP A 84 -1.76 -17.71 -13.04
N ARG A 85 -1.59 -17.37 -14.32
CA ARG A 85 -0.34 -17.62 -15.04
C ARG A 85 0.83 -16.85 -14.43
N GLU A 86 0.68 -15.55 -14.20
CA GLU A 86 1.73 -14.74 -13.57
C GLU A 86 1.98 -15.20 -12.13
N ARG A 87 0.93 -15.60 -11.40
CA ARG A 87 1.06 -16.17 -10.06
C ARG A 87 1.91 -17.44 -10.06
N SER A 88 1.65 -18.39 -10.96
CA SER A 88 2.42 -19.64 -11.05
C SER A 88 3.87 -19.39 -11.46
N LEU A 89 4.11 -18.46 -12.39
CA LEU A 89 5.47 -18.06 -12.79
C LEU A 89 6.24 -17.40 -11.64
N LEU A 90 5.56 -16.58 -10.82
CA LEU A 90 6.18 -15.99 -9.64
C LEU A 90 6.55 -17.07 -8.61
N ILE A 91 5.67 -18.04 -8.36
CA ILE A 91 5.96 -19.19 -7.47
C ILE A 91 7.17 -19.97 -7.99
N GLN A 92 7.21 -20.25 -9.29
CA GLN A 92 8.36 -20.90 -9.93
C GLN A 92 9.65 -20.09 -9.74
N GLY A 93 9.58 -18.77 -9.96
CA GLY A 93 10.71 -17.87 -9.76
C GLY A 93 11.22 -17.86 -8.32
N ILE A 94 10.32 -17.86 -7.35
CA ILE A 94 10.66 -17.95 -5.91
C ILE A 94 11.31 -19.30 -5.60
N SER A 95 10.79 -20.40 -6.14
CA SER A 95 11.39 -21.72 -5.94
C SER A 95 12.80 -21.82 -6.53
N THR A 96 13.05 -21.19 -7.68
CA THR A 96 14.35 -21.28 -8.37
C THR A 96 15.37 -20.29 -7.79
N HIS A 97 15.02 -19.01 -7.75
CA HIS A 97 15.93 -17.91 -7.40
C HIS A 97 15.89 -17.57 -5.92
N GLY A 98 14.72 -17.69 -5.30
CA GLY A 98 14.48 -17.27 -3.92
C GLY A 98 13.98 -15.84 -3.82
N ILE A 99 13.44 -15.53 -2.64
CA ILE A 99 12.90 -14.21 -2.33
C ILE A 99 14.04 -13.19 -2.17
N GLY A 100 13.90 -12.04 -2.82
CA GLY A 100 14.92 -10.99 -2.89
C GLY A 100 15.56 -10.89 -4.27
N HIS A 101 15.51 -11.95 -5.08
CA HIS A 101 16.05 -12.01 -6.45
C HIS A 101 15.03 -11.62 -7.52
N PHE A 102 14.19 -10.62 -7.25
CA PHE A 102 13.09 -10.22 -8.14
C PHE A 102 13.54 -9.71 -9.51
N ARG A 103 14.79 -9.23 -9.61
CA ARG A 103 15.37 -8.84 -10.90
C ARG A 103 15.53 -10.05 -11.83
N ALA A 104 16.13 -11.13 -11.34
CA ALA A 104 16.28 -12.37 -12.11
C ALA A 104 14.92 -12.97 -12.49
N ILE A 105 13.96 -13.00 -11.56
CA ILE A 105 12.60 -13.49 -11.82
C ILE A 105 11.90 -12.65 -12.91
N SER A 106 12.05 -11.33 -12.86
CA SER A 106 11.51 -10.43 -13.89
C SER A 106 12.16 -10.70 -15.24
N GLU A 107 13.49 -10.74 -15.34
CA GLU A 107 14.21 -10.93 -16.59
C GLU A 107 13.92 -12.30 -17.25
N GLU A 108 13.78 -13.37 -16.46
CA GLU A 108 13.61 -14.73 -17.00
C GLU A 108 12.15 -15.15 -17.20
N LEU A 109 11.26 -14.82 -16.26
CA LEU A 109 9.90 -15.38 -16.21
C LEU A 109 8.80 -14.33 -16.41
N LEU A 110 9.03 -13.10 -15.94
CA LEU A 110 8.02 -12.04 -15.88
C LEU A 110 8.53 -10.69 -16.40
N PRO A 111 9.02 -10.60 -17.67
CA PRO A 111 9.69 -9.39 -18.18
C PRO A 111 8.76 -8.18 -18.29
N GLY A 112 7.45 -8.41 -18.28
CA GLY A 112 6.44 -7.36 -18.25
C GLY A 112 6.12 -6.80 -16.87
N TRP A 113 6.79 -7.25 -15.81
CA TRP A 113 6.56 -6.83 -14.43
C TRP A 113 7.84 -6.31 -13.81
N SER A 114 7.77 -5.13 -13.17
CA SER A 114 8.95 -4.59 -12.51
C SER A 114 9.33 -5.45 -11.29
N PRO A 115 10.61 -5.47 -10.89
CA PRO A 115 11.03 -6.16 -9.67
C PRO A 115 10.26 -5.70 -8.42
N ASN A 116 9.85 -4.43 -8.37
CA ASN A 116 9.05 -3.89 -7.27
C ASN A 116 7.61 -4.43 -7.29
N ASP A 117 6.99 -4.57 -8.46
CA ASP A 117 5.67 -5.20 -8.57
C ASP A 117 5.73 -6.64 -8.06
N LEU A 118 6.74 -7.41 -8.49
CA LEU A 118 6.94 -8.79 -8.05
C LEU A 118 7.15 -8.88 -6.53
N ARG A 119 7.89 -7.93 -5.93
CA ARG A 119 8.01 -7.82 -4.48
C ARG A 119 6.65 -7.64 -3.80
N ILE A 120 5.82 -6.72 -4.28
CA ILE A 120 4.48 -6.46 -3.72
C ILE A 120 3.57 -7.69 -3.88
N LYS A 121 3.64 -8.38 -5.01
CA LYS A 121 2.89 -9.62 -5.25
C LYS A 121 3.34 -10.74 -4.31
N THR A 122 4.65 -10.85 -4.08
CA THR A 122 5.23 -11.83 -3.15
C THR A 122 4.80 -11.57 -1.71
N ILE A 123 4.79 -10.30 -1.27
CA ILE A 123 4.27 -9.89 0.05
C ILE A 123 2.85 -10.42 0.28
N ARG A 124 1.96 -10.25 -0.71
CA ARG A 124 0.58 -10.74 -0.64
C ARG A 124 0.48 -12.27 -0.70
N LEU A 125 1.39 -12.89 -1.44
CA LEU A 125 1.43 -14.34 -1.62
C LEU A 125 1.83 -15.06 -0.32
N ILE A 126 2.89 -14.59 0.34
CA ILE A 126 3.34 -15.10 1.65
C ILE A 126 2.51 -14.55 2.82
N GLY A 127 1.79 -13.45 2.62
CA GLY A 127 0.97 -12.85 3.66
C GLY A 127 1.79 -12.10 4.71
N ARG A 128 2.92 -11.49 4.34
CA ARG A 128 3.78 -10.70 5.25
C ARG A 128 4.36 -9.49 4.53
N GLN A 129 4.23 -8.31 5.14
CA GLN A 129 4.73 -7.06 4.55
C GLN A 129 6.25 -6.96 4.58
N ASN A 130 6.86 -7.34 5.70
CA ASN A 130 8.32 -7.33 5.83
C ASN A 130 8.93 -8.64 5.31
N MET A 131 9.67 -8.54 4.20
CA MET A 131 10.34 -9.67 3.55
C MET A 131 11.78 -9.91 4.03
N GLN A 132 12.32 -9.13 4.98
CA GLN A 132 13.73 -9.21 5.37
C GLN A 132 14.14 -10.59 5.89
N LEU A 133 13.26 -11.29 6.63
CA LEU A 133 13.53 -12.64 7.12
C LEU A 133 13.40 -13.72 6.05
N TYR A 134 12.86 -13.40 4.88
CA TYR A 134 12.76 -14.31 3.74
C TYR A 134 13.89 -14.10 2.73
N LYS A 135 14.95 -13.37 3.06
CA LYS A 135 16.06 -13.19 2.13
C LYS A 135 16.62 -14.56 1.72
N ASP A 136 16.72 -14.78 0.41
CA ASP A 136 17.19 -16.02 -0.20
C ASP A 136 16.29 -17.25 0.06
N TRP A 137 15.15 -17.09 0.75
CA TRP A 137 14.22 -18.18 1.03
C TRP A 137 13.61 -18.70 -0.27
N LYS A 138 13.56 -20.03 -0.40
CA LYS A 138 12.97 -20.75 -1.52
C LYS A 138 11.87 -21.66 -1.01
N GLY A 139 10.78 -21.72 -1.76
CA GLY A 139 9.67 -22.61 -1.44
C GLY A 139 8.75 -22.78 -2.63
N ASP A 140 8.13 -23.95 -2.69
CA ASP A 140 7.07 -24.27 -3.63
C ASP A 140 5.73 -23.70 -3.18
N GLU A 141 4.67 -23.97 -3.94
CA GLU A 141 3.33 -23.49 -3.61
C GLU A 141 2.87 -23.98 -2.22
N ALA A 142 3.21 -25.22 -1.85
CA ALA A 142 2.84 -25.77 -0.55
C ALA A 142 3.55 -25.06 0.60
N ALA A 143 4.85 -24.78 0.48
CA ALA A 143 5.62 -24.02 1.46
C ALA A 143 5.10 -22.59 1.62
N ILE A 144 4.79 -21.94 0.49
CA ILE A 144 4.20 -20.60 0.48
C ILE A 144 2.84 -20.58 1.17
N LEU A 145 1.98 -21.57 0.93
CA LEU A 145 0.68 -21.70 1.61
C LEU A 145 0.84 -21.92 3.12
N ARG A 146 1.81 -22.75 3.54
CA ARG A 146 2.13 -22.93 4.96
C ARG A 146 2.59 -21.64 5.61
N GLU A 147 3.48 -20.89 4.96
CA GLU A 147 3.92 -19.58 5.46
C GLU A 147 2.78 -18.57 5.52
N ASN A 148 1.89 -18.55 4.51
CA ASN A 148 0.72 -17.69 4.54
C ASN A 148 -0.21 -18.01 5.72
N ALA A 149 -0.49 -19.30 5.95
CA ALA A 149 -1.30 -19.74 7.08
C ALA A 149 -0.66 -19.37 8.42
N ARG A 150 0.64 -19.63 8.58
CA ARG A 150 1.42 -19.28 9.77
C ARG A 150 1.41 -17.78 10.04
N ASN A 151 1.70 -16.96 9.02
CA ASN A 151 1.70 -15.50 9.15
C ASN A 151 0.31 -14.97 9.50
N ARG A 152 -0.75 -15.59 8.93
CA ARG A 152 -2.13 -15.23 9.24
C ARG A 152 -2.51 -15.56 10.69
N GLU A 153 -2.08 -16.70 11.21
CA GLU A 153 -2.33 -17.10 12.60
C GLU A 153 -1.69 -16.11 13.58
N ILE A 154 -0.41 -15.76 13.36
CA ILE A 154 0.30 -14.76 14.17
C ILE A 154 -0.44 -13.42 14.09
N ALA A 155 -0.84 -12.99 12.89
CA ALA A 155 -1.52 -11.73 12.69
C ALA A 155 -2.86 -11.66 13.41
N GLN A 156 -3.62 -12.77 13.44
CA GLN A 156 -4.89 -12.86 14.15
C GLN A 156 -4.70 -12.77 15.67
N ARG A 157 -3.63 -13.35 16.21
CA ARG A 157 -3.33 -13.29 17.64
C ARG A 157 -3.07 -11.87 18.16
N PHE A 158 -2.49 -11.00 17.33
CA PHE A 158 -2.11 -9.62 17.70
C PHE A 158 -2.92 -8.53 16.99
N ASP A 159 -3.99 -8.88 16.27
CA ASP A 159 -4.78 -7.97 15.39
C ASP A 159 -3.93 -7.20 14.33
N MET A 160 -2.86 -7.83 13.85
CA MET A 160 -1.91 -7.23 12.89
C MET A 160 -2.08 -7.72 11.44
N TRP A 161 -3.28 -8.21 11.09
CA TRP A 161 -3.61 -8.56 9.70
C TRP A 161 -4.19 -7.35 8.98
N LYS A 162 -3.36 -6.61 8.23
CA LYS A 162 -3.77 -5.40 7.52
C LYS A 162 -3.51 -5.56 6.03
N ASN A 163 -4.50 -5.23 5.20
CA ASN A 163 -4.42 -5.34 3.73
C ASN A 163 -3.98 -6.73 3.22
N GLY A 164 -4.39 -7.80 3.91
CA GLY A 164 -4.07 -9.18 3.53
C GLY A 164 -2.65 -9.64 3.88
N CYS A 165 -1.96 -8.95 4.79
CA CYS A 165 -0.61 -9.29 5.22
C CYS A 165 -0.43 -9.07 6.73
N LEU A 166 0.50 -9.81 7.32
CA LEU A 166 1.06 -9.56 8.65
C LEU A 166 1.95 -8.31 8.63
N VAL A 167 1.71 -7.40 9.57
CA VAL A 167 2.47 -6.17 9.83
C VAL A 167 3.06 -6.22 11.25
N TYR A 168 4.12 -5.48 11.53
CA TYR A 168 4.65 -5.36 12.89
C TYR A 168 3.78 -4.47 13.77
N ASP A 169 3.74 -4.81 15.05
CA ASP A 169 3.25 -3.97 16.13
C ASP A 169 4.37 -3.06 16.65
N ASP A 170 3.97 -2.01 17.38
CA ASP A 170 4.92 -1.06 17.97
C ASP A 170 5.68 -1.65 19.18
N ASP A 171 5.08 -2.65 19.85
CA ASP A 171 5.64 -3.31 21.04
C ASP A 171 6.59 -4.48 20.68
N GLY A 172 6.74 -4.81 19.40
CA GLY A 172 7.63 -5.87 18.91
C GLY A 172 7.17 -7.30 19.22
N GLN A 173 5.96 -7.52 19.72
CA GLN A 173 5.42 -8.83 20.07
C GLN A 173 5.25 -9.73 18.84
N VAL A 174 4.89 -9.14 17.70
CA VAL A 174 4.78 -9.85 16.42
C VAL A 174 6.13 -10.39 16.00
N LEU A 175 7.20 -9.59 16.08
CA LEU A 175 8.54 -10.04 15.72
C LEU A 175 8.98 -11.22 16.61
N GLN A 176 8.72 -11.15 17.92
CA GLN A 176 9.02 -12.25 18.83
C GLN A 176 8.24 -13.52 18.47
N ALA A 177 6.95 -13.40 18.16
CA ALA A 177 6.13 -14.55 17.76
C ALA A 177 6.60 -15.19 16.44
N ILE A 178 7.07 -14.38 15.49
CA ILE A 178 7.65 -14.86 14.23
C ILE A 178 8.92 -15.67 14.50
N LEU A 179 9.84 -15.13 15.30
CA LEU A 179 11.10 -15.80 15.62
C LEU A 179 10.86 -17.08 16.44
N ALA A 180 9.92 -17.05 17.38
CA ALA A 180 9.58 -18.22 18.20
C ALA A 180 8.89 -19.34 17.40
N SER A 181 8.24 -19.01 16.29
CA SER A 181 7.57 -20.00 15.44
C SER A 181 8.49 -20.57 14.35
N GLU A 182 9.64 -19.93 14.07
CA GLU A 182 10.59 -20.44 13.07
C GLU A 182 11.09 -21.82 13.49
N PRO A 183 11.22 -22.78 12.56
CA PRO A 183 11.84 -24.05 12.86
C PRO A 183 13.28 -23.76 13.28
N SER A 184 13.56 -23.89 14.58
CA SER A 184 14.93 -23.86 15.10
C SER A 184 15.74 -24.91 14.33
N ALA A 185 16.94 -24.55 13.89
CA ALA A 185 17.88 -25.49 13.27
C ALA A 185 18.13 -26.75 14.12
N ALA A 186 17.81 -26.70 15.42
CA ALA A 186 17.83 -27.85 16.32
C ALA A 186 16.78 -28.93 16.01
N THR A 187 15.63 -28.60 15.40
CA THR A 187 14.55 -29.59 15.15
C THR A 187 14.72 -30.32 13.82
N ALA A 188 15.47 -29.74 12.87
CA ALA A 188 15.80 -30.40 11.60
C ALA A 188 16.81 -31.55 11.78
N ALA A 189 17.72 -31.44 12.75
CA ALA A 189 18.72 -32.47 13.02
C ALA A 189 18.14 -33.74 13.70
N VAL A 190 16.99 -33.64 14.38
CA VAL A 190 16.38 -34.79 15.08
C VAL A 190 15.49 -35.64 14.16
N ALA A 191 15.09 -35.09 13.00
CA ALA A 191 14.22 -35.79 12.06
C ALA A 191 15.00 -36.70 11.09
N GLU A 192 16.28 -36.42 10.85
CA GLU A 192 17.14 -37.27 9.99
C GLU A 192 17.76 -38.46 10.75
N ASP A 193 17.86 -38.40 12.08
CA ASP A 193 18.42 -39.49 12.91
C ASP A 193 17.39 -40.57 13.33
N ASN A 194 16.11 -40.45 12.96
CA ASN A 194 15.06 -41.41 13.33
C ASN A 194 14.54 -42.25 12.15
N ILE A 195 15.31 -42.34 11.06
CA ILE A 195 15.06 -43.31 9.97
C ILE A 195 16.29 -44.22 9.85
N GLU A 196 16.54 -45.03 10.86
CA GLU A 196 17.23 -46.30 10.68
C GLU A 196 16.87 -47.30 11.79
N ILE A 197 16.50 -48.52 11.35
CA ILE A 197 16.40 -49.81 12.06
C ILE A 197 15.06 -50.02 12.82
N ASP A 198 14.18 -50.98 12.50
CA ASP A 198 14.28 -52.32 11.86
C ASP A 198 13.23 -52.55 10.75
#